data_AF-A0A7K1JDN8-F1
#
_entry.id   AF-A0A7K1JDN8-F1
#
_cell.length_a   1.000
_cell.length_b   1.000
_cell.length_c   1.000
_cell.angle_alpha   90.00
_cell.angle_beta   90.00
_cell.angle_gamma   90.00
#
_symmetry.space_group_name_H-M   'P 1'
#
loop_
_entity.id
_entity.type
_entity.pdbx_description
1 polymer ?
#
loop_
_entity_poly.entity_id
_entity_poly.type
_entity_poly.pdbx_seq_one_letter_code
_entity_poly.pdbx_strand_id
1 'polypeptide(L)'
;MAYGTTAETGPRSNSQLPKWPVLDPPQPVEIGLIADQSDESVPTIATTAAIQLLTPLISLVEALPWVIPGMAVTAVIACAAAGRVARRARTESWIAFVLIMSVGTVLAATLTPANGPIRDEYPPLGRCNFSRIGPVHLSAYLQFDKPGLNVILFLPLGLALGLLGRSPATARLLLAAAALSPTIESIQSLLPMFGRGCATGDVVDNVLGLGIGFTLGALLSVIRARRTRRH
;
A
#
# COMPACT_ATOMS: atom_id res chain seq x y z
N MET A 1 23.10 -53.92 12.60
CA MET A 1 22.18 -54.17 11.48
C MET A 1 22.36 -53.05 10.47
N ALA A 2 22.91 -53.38 9.31
CA ALA A 2 23.14 -52.51 8.17
C ALA A 2 21.96 -52.59 7.18
N TYR A 3 22.07 -51.86 6.06
CA TYR A 3 21.15 -51.68 4.91
C TYR A 3 20.19 -50.49 5.06
N GLY A 4 20.08 -49.55 4.11
CA GLY A 4 20.71 -49.48 2.79
C GLY A 4 20.42 -48.11 2.13
N THR A 5 21.40 -47.67 1.36
CA THR A 5 21.39 -46.54 0.43
C THR A 5 20.66 -46.93 -0.85
N THR A 6 19.74 -46.09 -1.34
CA THR A 6 19.29 -46.12 -2.74
C THR A 6 19.51 -44.77 -3.39
N ALA A 7 20.37 -44.79 -4.40
CA ALA A 7 20.58 -43.74 -5.36
C ALA A 7 19.48 -43.80 -6.41
N GLU A 8 18.89 -42.65 -6.77
CA GLU A 8 18.12 -42.51 -8.00
C GLU A 8 18.70 -41.37 -8.85
N THR A 9 19.32 -41.80 -9.94
CA THR A 9 19.71 -41.05 -11.11
C THR A 9 18.48 -40.76 -11.98
N GLY A 10 18.21 -39.49 -12.28
CA GLY A 10 17.16 -39.05 -13.22
C GLY A 10 17.67 -37.95 -14.18
N PRO A 11 17.07 -37.79 -15.37
CA PRO A 11 17.82 -37.62 -16.62
C PRO A 11 18.21 -36.18 -16.98
N ARG A 12 19.37 -36.08 -17.65
CA ARG A 12 19.78 -34.93 -18.46
C ARG A 12 18.80 -34.73 -19.62
N SER A 13 18.14 -33.59 -19.67
CA SER A 13 17.50 -33.08 -20.89
C SER A 13 18.25 -31.84 -21.36
N ASN A 14 19.22 -32.07 -22.24
CA ASN A 14 19.85 -31.06 -23.07
C ASN A 14 18.87 -30.71 -24.20
N SER A 15 18.23 -29.55 -24.12
CA SER A 15 17.53 -28.96 -25.26
C SER A 15 18.04 -27.54 -25.46
N GLN A 16 19.28 -27.45 -25.97
CA GLN A 16 19.77 -26.25 -26.64
C GLN A 16 18.97 -26.09 -27.94
N LEU A 17 17.95 -25.24 -27.89
CA LEU A 17 17.30 -24.73 -29.10
C LEU A 17 18.30 -23.91 -29.91
N PRO A 18 18.29 -24.00 -31.26
CA PRO A 18 19.15 -23.20 -32.12
C PRO A 18 18.83 -21.71 -31.96
N LYS A 19 19.87 -20.90 -31.70
CA LYS A 19 19.79 -19.44 -31.76
C LYS A 19 19.54 -19.02 -33.21
N TRP A 20 18.35 -18.49 -33.48
CA TRP A 20 18.07 -17.78 -34.73
C TRP A 20 18.89 -16.47 -34.76
N PRO A 21 19.50 -16.10 -35.89
CA PRO A 21 20.08 -14.78 -36.05
C PRO A 21 18.96 -13.74 -35.94
N VAL A 22 19.07 -12.86 -34.94
CA VAL A 22 18.25 -11.65 -34.86
C VAL A 22 18.67 -10.78 -36.04
N LEU A 23 17.79 -10.61 -37.03
CA LEU A 23 17.94 -9.57 -38.03
C LEU A 23 17.81 -8.23 -37.33
N ASP A 24 18.86 -7.40 -37.41
CA ASP A 24 18.81 -6.02 -36.94
C ASP A 24 17.66 -5.28 -37.66
N PRO A 25 16.79 -4.58 -36.91
CA PRO A 25 15.76 -3.77 -37.52
C PRO A 25 16.42 -2.67 -38.39
N PRO A 26 15.83 -2.34 -39.56
CA PRO A 26 16.33 -1.26 -40.40
C PRO A 26 16.38 0.03 -39.59
N GLN A 27 17.56 0.66 -39.58
CA GLN A 27 17.78 1.95 -38.96
C GLN A 27 16.81 2.97 -39.58
N PRO A 28 16.00 3.68 -38.78
CA PRO A 28 15.13 4.71 -39.31
C PRO A 28 15.99 5.84 -39.90
N VAL A 29 15.73 6.14 -41.17
CA VAL A 29 16.27 7.32 -41.86
C VAL A 29 15.73 8.56 -41.16
N GLU A 30 16.59 9.30 -40.48
CA GLU A 30 16.26 10.63 -39.95
C GLU A 30 16.01 11.60 -41.10
N ILE A 31 14.74 11.77 -41.46
CA ILE A 31 14.31 12.89 -42.30
C ILE A 31 14.27 14.11 -41.38
N GLY A 32 15.30 14.96 -41.49
CA GLY A 32 15.38 16.24 -40.80
C GLY A 32 14.22 17.15 -41.19
N LEU A 33 13.16 17.13 -40.37
CA LEU A 33 12.08 18.10 -40.42
C LEU A 33 12.56 19.32 -39.63
N ILE A 34 12.94 20.38 -40.34
CA ILE A 34 13.17 21.71 -39.78
C ILE A 34 11.81 22.22 -39.30
N ALA A 35 11.50 21.98 -38.03
CA ALA A 35 10.34 22.55 -37.37
C ALA A 35 10.66 23.97 -36.93
N ASP A 36 9.86 24.89 -37.46
CA ASP A 36 9.75 26.29 -37.13
C ASP A 36 9.66 26.51 -35.61
N GLN A 37 10.64 27.22 -35.05
CA GLN A 37 10.79 27.48 -33.62
C GLN A 37 9.99 28.74 -33.27
N SER A 38 8.66 28.65 -33.34
CA SER A 38 7.77 29.73 -32.90
C SER A 38 7.55 29.67 -31.38
N ASP A 39 8.19 30.60 -30.67
CA ASP A 39 7.82 31.13 -29.35
C ASP A 39 6.94 30.24 -28.45
N GLU A 40 7.50 29.16 -27.90
CA GLU A 40 6.94 28.55 -26.70
C GLU A 40 7.28 29.45 -25.51
N SER A 41 6.28 30.25 -25.12
CA SER A 41 6.18 30.94 -23.84
C SER A 41 6.68 30.06 -22.70
N VAL A 42 7.88 30.37 -22.20
CA VAL A 42 8.54 29.69 -21.09
C VAL A 42 7.56 29.60 -19.91
N PRO A 43 7.07 28.41 -19.54
CA PRO A 43 6.28 28.26 -18.34
C PRO A 43 7.17 28.65 -17.16
N THR A 44 6.73 29.66 -16.41
CA THR A 44 7.37 30.13 -15.18
C THR A 44 7.75 28.93 -14.32
N ILE A 45 8.97 28.87 -13.80
CA ILE A 45 9.53 27.70 -13.07
C ILE A 45 8.59 27.13 -11.97
N ALA A 46 7.72 27.98 -11.41
CA ALA A 46 6.67 27.59 -10.46
C ALA A 46 5.60 26.63 -11.05
N THR A 47 5.21 26.81 -12.31
CA THR A 47 4.23 25.94 -13.00
C THR A 47 4.79 24.55 -13.24
N THR A 48 6.07 24.42 -13.59
CA THR A 48 6.71 23.12 -13.84
C THR A 48 6.81 22.28 -12.56
N ALA A 49 7.14 22.90 -11.43
CA ALA A 49 7.21 22.21 -10.14
C ALA A 49 5.82 21.77 -9.62
N ALA A 50 4.80 22.60 -9.78
CA ALA A 50 3.43 22.25 -9.42
C ALA A 50 2.89 21.10 -10.29
N ILE A 51 3.20 21.12 -11.59
CA ILE A 51 2.84 20.03 -12.50
C ILE A 51 3.53 18.73 -12.07
N GLN A 52 4.83 18.74 -11.76
CA GLN A 52 5.56 17.53 -11.33
C GLN A 52 5.04 16.91 -10.02
N LEU A 53 4.48 17.71 -9.11
CA LEU A 53 3.83 17.20 -7.89
C LEU A 53 2.43 16.63 -8.14
N LEU A 54 1.73 17.12 -9.18
CA LEU A 54 0.37 16.70 -9.52
C LEU A 54 0.34 15.48 -10.46
N THR A 55 1.36 15.28 -11.31
CA THR A 55 1.45 14.13 -12.22
C THR A 55 1.28 12.77 -11.52
N PRO A 56 1.94 12.47 -10.38
CA PRO A 56 1.76 11.19 -9.70
C PRO A 56 0.35 11.05 -9.09
N LEU A 57 -0.25 12.15 -8.63
CA LEU A 57 -1.61 12.14 -8.10
C LEU A 57 -2.63 11.86 -9.20
N ILE A 58 -2.51 12.51 -10.36
CA ILE A 58 -3.38 12.29 -11.51
C ILE A 58 -3.26 10.83 -11.99
N SER A 59 -2.02 10.33 -12.11
CA SER A 59 -1.77 8.93 -12.50
C SER A 59 -2.37 7.93 -11.51
N LEU A 60 -2.34 8.24 -10.21
CA LEU A 60 -2.94 7.40 -9.17
C LEU A 60 -4.48 7.36 -9.30
N VAL A 61 -5.10 8.51 -9.57
CA VAL A 61 -6.56 8.62 -9.75
C VAL A 61 -7.03 7.86 -10.98
N GLU A 62 -6.28 7.93 -12.08
CA GLU A 62 -6.56 7.15 -13.28
C GLU A 62 -6.37 5.64 -13.06
N ALA A 63 -5.37 5.25 -12.26
CA ALA A 63 -5.11 3.84 -11.95
C ALA A 63 -6.16 3.22 -11.02
N LEU A 64 -6.80 4.03 -10.16
CA LEU A 64 -7.75 3.57 -9.12
C LEU A 64 -9.06 4.39 -9.13
N PRO A 65 -9.88 4.30 -10.19
CA PRO A 65 -11.10 5.11 -10.32
C PRO A 65 -12.11 4.86 -9.19
N TRP A 66 -12.05 3.69 -8.53
CA TRP A 66 -12.96 3.33 -7.44
C TRP A 66 -12.49 3.75 -6.05
N VAL A 67 -11.24 4.17 -5.88
CA VAL A 67 -10.73 4.62 -4.57
C VAL A 67 -11.44 5.90 -4.13
N ILE A 68 -11.63 6.87 -5.03
CA ILE A 68 -12.33 8.13 -4.70
C ILE A 68 -13.78 7.87 -4.27
N PRO A 69 -14.61 7.14 -5.04
CA PRO A 69 -15.94 6.73 -4.58
C PRO A 69 -15.92 6.00 -3.23
N GLY A 70 -14.99 5.06 -3.03
CA GLY A 70 -14.86 4.32 -1.77
C GLY A 70 -14.52 5.22 -0.58
N MET A 71 -13.63 6.18 -0.76
CA MET A 71 -13.30 7.19 0.24
C MET A 71 -14.47 8.14 0.52
N ALA A 72 -15.22 8.54 -0.50
CA ALA A 72 -16.41 9.39 -0.35
C ALA A 72 -17.50 8.66 0.47
N VAL A 73 -17.78 7.40 0.15
CA VAL A 73 -18.70 6.57 0.93
C VAL A 73 -18.21 6.42 2.37
N THR A 74 -16.92 6.17 2.56
CA THR A 74 -16.30 6.08 3.89
C THR A 74 -16.48 7.39 4.67
N ALA A 75 -16.30 8.55 4.03
CA ALA A 75 -16.48 9.85 4.66
C ALA A 75 -17.91 10.07 5.15
N VAL A 76 -18.91 9.71 4.34
CA VAL A 76 -20.32 9.77 4.74
C VAL A 76 -20.58 8.86 5.96
N ILE A 77 -20.08 7.61 5.92
CA ILE A 77 -20.21 6.67 7.03
C ILE A 77 -19.51 7.21 8.29
N ALA A 78 -18.29 7.76 8.15
CA ALA A 78 -17.54 8.32 9.25
C ALA A 78 -18.26 9.50 9.89
N CYS A 79 -18.79 10.44 9.09
CA CYS A 79 -19.60 11.55 9.59
C CYS A 79 -20.84 11.08 10.36
N ALA A 80 -21.56 10.09 9.83
CA ALA A 80 -22.78 9.56 10.46
C ALA A 80 -22.50 8.74 11.73
N ALA A 81 -21.44 7.93 11.72
CA ALA A 81 -21.17 6.95 12.78
C ALA A 81 -20.21 7.45 13.88
N ALA A 82 -19.37 8.46 13.61
CA ALA A 82 -18.33 8.91 14.54
C ALA A 82 -18.88 9.25 15.92
N GLY A 83 -20.00 9.98 16.01
CA GLY A 83 -20.60 10.33 17.30
C GLY A 83 -21.08 9.10 18.09
N ARG A 84 -21.63 8.09 17.41
CA ARG A 84 -22.09 6.84 18.06
C ARG A 84 -20.90 5.99 18.51
N VAL A 85 -19.88 5.87 17.68
CA VAL A 85 -18.64 5.15 17.99
C VAL A 85 -17.90 5.82 19.14
N ALA A 86 -17.78 7.15 19.12
CA ALA A 86 -17.14 7.94 20.17
C ALA A 86 -17.78 7.73 21.54
N ARG A 87 -19.13 7.76 21.62
CA ARG A 87 -19.85 7.47 22.87
C ARG A 87 -19.61 6.05 23.37
N ARG A 88 -19.60 5.05 22.47
CA ARG A 88 -19.40 3.64 22.84
C ARG A 88 -17.96 3.35 23.27
N ALA A 89 -16.99 3.98 22.61
CA ALA A 89 -15.56 3.86 22.91
C ALA A 89 -15.08 4.83 24.00
N ARG A 90 -15.96 5.70 24.52
CA ARG A 90 -15.63 6.78 25.48
C ARG A 90 -14.44 7.62 25.02
N THR A 91 -14.43 8.00 23.73
CA THR A 91 -13.39 8.83 23.13
C THR A 91 -13.99 10.08 22.47
N GLU A 92 -13.14 10.94 21.93
CA GLU A 92 -13.55 12.13 21.19
C GLU A 92 -14.10 11.77 19.81
N SER A 93 -15.07 12.54 19.31
CA SER A 93 -15.70 12.32 18.00
C SER A 93 -14.71 12.34 16.84
N TRP A 94 -13.71 13.23 16.89
CA TRP A 94 -12.70 13.33 15.85
C TRP A 94 -11.77 12.10 15.81
N ILE A 95 -11.45 11.49 16.96
CA ILE A 95 -10.63 10.26 17.00
C ILE A 95 -11.42 9.11 16.37
N ALA A 96 -12.71 8.99 16.72
CA ALA A 96 -13.60 8.00 16.11
C ALA A 96 -13.74 8.22 14.60
N PHE A 97 -13.85 9.47 14.15
CA PHE A 97 -13.89 9.81 12.73
C PHE A 97 -12.62 9.36 12.01
N VAL A 98 -11.42 9.71 12.53
CA VAL A 98 -10.14 9.30 11.95
C VAL A 98 -10.03 7.77 11.92
N LEU A 99 -10.47 7.08 12.96
CA LEU A 99 -10.45 5.62 13.00
C LEU A 99 -11.29 5.01 11.88
N ILE A 100 -12.54 5.45 11.71
CA ILE A 100 -13.45 4.95 10.67
C ILE A 100 -12.92 5.30 9.28
N MET A 101 -12.48 6.55 9.10
CA MET A 101 -11.87 7.01 7.84
C MET A 101 -10.66 6.18 7.46
N SER A 102 -9.78 5.89 8.42
CA SER A 102 -8.56 5.12 8.17
C SER A 102 -8.90 3.69 7.74
N VAL A 103 -9.81 3.02 8.45
CA VAL A 103 -10.25 1.67 8.08
C VAL A 103 -10.90 1.65 6.70
N GLY A 104 -11.84 2.55 6.41
CA GLY A 104 -12.49 2.57 5.10
C GLY A 104 -11.56 2.98 3.97
N THR A 105 -10.58 3.86 4.22
CA THR A 105 -9.54 4.21 3.24
C THR A 105 -8.62 3.01 2.97
N VAL A 106 -8.21 2.25 4.00
CA VAL A 106 -7.45 1.00 3.84
C VAL A 106 -8.23 0.02 2.96
N LEU A 107 -9.51 -0.18 3.25
CA LEU A 107 -10.37 -1.10 2.48
C LEU A 107 -10.58 -0.61 1.05
N ALA A 108 -10.85 0.67 0.84
CA ALA A 108 -11.03 1.25 -0.49
C ALA A 108 -9.74 1.14 -1.32
N ALA A 109 -8.59 1.47 -0.74
CA ALA A 109 -7.30 1.42 -1.43
C ALA A 109 -6.88 -0.01 -1.80
N THR A 110 -7.18 -1.00 -0.94
CA THR A 110 -6.73 -2.39 -1.13
C THR A 110 -7.71 -3.24 -1.92
N LEU A 111 -9.02 -3.05 -1.75
CA LEU A 111 -10.06 -3.80 -2.47
C LEU A 111 -10.47 -3.17 -3.80
N THR A 112 -9.90 -2.03 -4.18
CA THR A 112 -10.08 -1.49 -5.54
C THR A 112 -9.23 -2.28 -6.53
N PRO A 113 -9.79 -2.78 -7.65
CA PRO A 113 -9.02 -3.42 -8.70
C PRO A 113 -7.93 -2.48 -9.22
N ALA A 114 -6.70 -2.98 -9.29
CA ALA A 114 -5.60 -2.22 -9.88
C ALA A 114 -5.68 -2.30 -11.41
N ASN A 115 -5.82 -1.15 -12.07
CA ASN A 115 -5.64 -1.02 -13.51
C ASN A 115 -4.22 -0.49 -13.82
N GLY A 116 -3.63 -0.90 -14.93
CA GLY A 116 -2.35 -0.34 -15.42
C GLY A 116 -1.07 -0.88 -14.75
N PRO A 117 0.01 -0.08 -14.69
CA PRO A 117 1.39 -0.54 -14.35
C PRO A 117 1.60 -0.99 -12.89
N ILE A 118 0.57 -0.90 -12.04
CA ILE A 118 0.61 -1.38 -10.66
C ILE A 118 0.35 -2.90 -10.59
N ARG A 119 -0.11 -3.53 -11.69
CA ARG A 119 -0.33 -4.98 -11.76
C ARG A 119 0.99 -5.73 -11.58
N ASP A 120 1.01 -6.64 -10.62
CA ASP A 120 2.14 -7.54 -10.41
C ASP A 120 2.07 -8.73 -11.37
N GLU A 121 3.24 -9.23 -11.78
CA GLU A 121 3.36 -10.47 -12.52
C GLU A 121 3.10 -11.64 -11.57
N TYR A 122 2.02 -12.38 -11.81
CA TYR A 122 1.39 -13.18 -10.76
C TYR A 122 1.94 -14.58 -10.60
N PRO A 123 2.15 -15.04 -9.34
CA PRO A 123 2.12 -16.46 -9.05
C PRO A 123 0.72 -17.04 -9.35
N PRO A 124 0.62 -18.35 -9.66
CA PRO A 124 -0.66 -19.01 -9.87
C PRO A 124 -1.57 -18.93 -8.63
N LEU A 125 -2.89 -19.00 -8.85
CA LEU A 125 -3.96 -18.90 -7.84
C LEU A 125 -3.61 -19.62 -6.52
N GLY A 126 -3.82 -18.94 -5.39
CA GLY A 126 -3.60 -19.49 -4.05
C GLY A 126 -2.14 -19.61 -3.62
N ARG A 127 -1.18 -19.02 -4.35
CA ARG A 127 0.22 -18.90 -3.89
C ARG A 127 0.58 -17.47 -3.53
N CYS A 128 0.98 -17.25 -2.27
CA CYS A 128 1.58 -16.00 -1.82
C CYS A 128 3.08 -15.99 -2.09
N ASN A 129 3.62 -14.82 -2.42
CA ASN A 129 5.05 -14.58 -2.48
C ASN A 129 5.60 -14.39 -1.06
N PHE A 130 6.35 -15.39 -0.58
CA PHE A 130 7.04 -15.39 0.71
C PHE A 130 8.53 -15.02 0.58
N SER A 131 9.01 -14.60 -0.59
CA SER A 131 10.43 -14.29 -0.83
C SER A 131 10.93 -13.10 0.00
N ARG A 132 10.02 -12.24 0.48
CA ARG A 132 10.34 -11.11 1.35
C ARG A 132 9.69 -11.28 2.73
N ILE A 133 10.50 -11.62 3.73
CA ILE A 133 10.13 -11.65 5.15
C ILE A 133 10.94 -10.58 5.86
N GLY A 134 10.46 -9.33 5.86
CA GLY A 134 11.11 -8.23 6.58
C GLY A 134 10.93 -6.86 5.94
N PRO A 135 11.30 -5.79 6.67
CA PRO A 135 11.25 -4.42 6.15
C PRO A 135 12.25 -4.24 4.99
N VAL A 136 11.87 -3.42 4.00
CA VAL A 136 12.75 -3.06 2.89
C VAL A 136 13.78 -2.01 3.34
N HIS A 137 14.82 -1.79 2.54
CA HIS A 137 15.77 -0.70 2.76
C HIS A 137 15.05 0.65 2.84
N LEU A 138 15.54 1.53 3.71
CA LEU A 138 14.90 2.81 4.02
C LEU A 138 14.68 3.69 2.79
N SER A 139 15.56 3.59 1.79
CA SER A 139 15.45 4.30 0.51
C SER A 139 14.14 3.98 -0.23
N ALA A 140 13.66 2.74 -0.17
CA ALA A 140 12.43 2.34 -0.86
C ALA A 140 11.16 2.91 -0.21
N TYR A 141 11.18 3.21 1.10
CA TYR A 141 10.06 3.92 1.73
C TYR A 141 10.04 5.41 1.35
N LEU A 142 11.21 6.01 1.11
CA LEU A 142 11.34 7.43 0.76
C LEU A 142 10.96 7.72 -0.69
N GLN A 143 11.01 6.73 -1.58
CA GLN A 143 10.62 6.86 -2.99
C GLN A 143 9.09 6.84 -3.21
N PHE A 144 8.29 6.72 -2.13
CA PHE A 144 6.82 6.62 -2.21
C PHE A 144 6.32 5.51 -3.14
N ASP A 145 7.12 4.44 -3.27
CA ASP A 145 6.75 3.22 -3.98
C ASP A 145 5.71 2.40 -3.20
N LYS A 146 5.36 1.21 -3.71
CA LYS A 146 4.42 0.26 -3.08
C LYS A 146 4.65 0.08 -1.57
N PRO A 147 5.89 -0.15 -1.06
CA PRO A 147 6.12 -0.32 0.38
C PRO A 147 5.81 0.95 1.19
N GLY A 148 6.15 2.13 0.67
CA GLY A 148 5.90 3.41 1.32
C GLY A 148 4.42 3.71 1.45
N LEU A 149 3.64 3.43 0.39
CA LEU A 149 2.18 3.62 0.39
C LEU A 149 1.49 2.73 1.43
N ASN A 150 1.89 1.47 1.56
CA ASN A 150 1.35 0.55 2.58
C ASN A 150 1.59 1.06 4.01
N VAL A 151 2.81 1.53 4.30
CA VAL A 151 3.14 2.14 5.60
C VAL A 151 2.28 3.38 5.86
N ILE A 152 2.18 4.29 4.89
CA ILE A 152 1.43 5.54 5.02
C ILE A 152 -0.07 5.27 5.23
N LEU A 153 -0.61 4.24 4.58
CA LEU A 153 -2.03 3.90 4.64
C LEU A 153 -2.47 3.42 6.04
N PHE A 154 -1.63 2.64 6.72
CA PHE A 154 -1.92 2.14 8.07
C PHE A 154 -1.50 3.09 9.21
N LEU A 155 -0.68 4.10 8.92
CA LEU A 155 -0.20 5.04 9.92
C LEU A 155 -1.32 5.86 10.60
N PRO A 156 -2.32 6.43 9.89
CA PRO A 156 -3.47 7.09 10.51
C PRO A 156 -4.30 6.16 11.41
N LEU A 157 -4.46 4.89 11.01
CA LEU A 157 -5.17 3.88 11.80
C LEU A 157 -4.44 3.61 13.12
N GLY A 158 -3.12 3.42 13.06
CA GLY A 158 -2.28 3.28 14.25
C GLY A 158 -2.38 4.50 15.15
N LEU A 159 -2.25 5.70 14.58
CA LEU A 159 -2.32 6.97 15.31
C LEU A 159 -3.62 7.10 16.10
N ALA A 160 -4.77 6.86 15.45
CA ALA A 160 -6.06 6.90 16.11
C ALA A 160 -6.14 5.89 17.26
N LEU A 161 -5.71 4.64 17.04
CA LEU A 161 -5.69 3.61 18.07
C LEU A 161 -4.78 3.96 19.26
N GLY A 162 -3.62 4.56 19.02
CA GLY A 162 -2.72 5.02 20.07
C GLY A 162 -3.35 6.13 20.93
N LEU A 163 -4.15 7.01 20.31
CA LEU A 163 -4.86 8.08 20.99
C LEU A 163 -6.00 7.59 21.89
N LEU A 164 -6.60 6.42 21.63
CA LEU A 164 -7.59 5.79 22.52
C LEU A 164 -7.02 5.46 23.91
N GLY A 165 -5.70 5.37 24.06
CA GLY A 165 -5.03 5.08 25.32
C GLY A 165 -5.02 3.60 25.70
N ARG A 166 -4.59 3.31 26.93
CA ARG A 166 -4.37 1.94 27.43
C ARG A 166 -5.67 1.34 27.97
N SER A 167 -6.43 0.68 27.12
CA SER A 167 -7.62 -0.09 27.52
C SER A 167 -7.61 -1.49 26.90
N PRO A 168 -8.27 -2.49 27.52
CA PRO A 168 -8.41 -3.82 26.91
C PRO A 168 -9.21 -3.76 25.59
N ALA A 169 -10.09 -2.77 25.42
CA ALA A 169 -10.77 -2.54 24.15
C ALA A 169 -9.79 -2.07 23.06
N THR A 170 -8.87 -1.16 23.40
CA THR A 170 -7.82 -0.70 22.49
C THR A 170 -6.93 -1.86 22.04
N ALA A 171 -6.57 -2.77 22.95
CA ALA A 171 -5.76 -3.95 22.62
C ALA A 171 -6.49 -4.86 21.61
N ARG A 172 -7.80 -5.09 21.79
CA ARG A 172 -8.61 -5.86 20.83
C ARG A 172 -8.71 -5.17 19.47
N LEU A 173 -8.90 -3.85 19.45
CA LEU A 173 -8.94 -3.07 18.22
C LEU A 173 -7.58 -3.08 17.49
N LEU A 174 -6.48 -2.99 18.23
CA LEU A 174 -5.14 -3.10 17.68
C LEU A 174 -4.88 -4.48 17.08
N LEU A 175 -5.31 -5.54 17.77
CA LEU A 175 -5.23 -6.90 17.24
C LEU A 175 -6.07 -7.07 15.97
N ALA A 176 -7.29 -6.53 15.96
CA ALA A 176 -8.15 -6.53 14.78
C ALA A 176 -7.53 -5.75 13.61
N ALA A 177 -6.92 -4.59 13.88
CA ALA A 177 -6.21 -3.80 12.88
C ALA A 177 -4.95 -4.50 12.35
N ALA A 178 -4.21 -5.22 13.20
CA ALA A 178 -3.07 -6.03 12.78
C ALA A 178 -3.51 -7.22 11.92
N ALA A 179 -4.64 -7.85 12.26
CA ALA A 179 -5.23 -8.94 11.49
C ALA A 179 -5.87 -8.48 10.16
N LEU A 180 -6.16 -7.19 10.00
CA LEU A 180 -6.75 -6.63 8.79
C LEU A 180 -5.86 -6.87 7.57
N SER A 181 -4.55 -6.64 7.69
CA SER A 181 -3.62 -6.80 6.58
C SER A 181 -3.54 -8.24 6.03
N PRO A 182 -3.25 -9.29 6.82
CA PRO A 182 -3.26 -10.66 6.30
C PRO A 182 -4.65 -11.10 5.81
N THR A 183 -5.73 -10.53 6.35
CA THR A 183 -7.09 -10.78 5.84
C THR A 183 -7.26 -10.22 4.42
N ILE A 184 -6.81 -8.98 4.17
CA ILE A 184 -6.85 -8.35 2.84
C ILE A 184 -6.03 -9.15 1.83
N GLU A 185 -4.80 -9.52 2.19
CA GLU A 185 -3.92 -10.34 1.35
C GLU A 185 -4.58 -11.69 1.00
N SER A 186 -5.21 -12.33 1.99
CA SER A 186 -5.92 -13.58 1.78
C SER A 186 -7.10 -13.41 0.81
N ILE A 187 -7.87 -12.33 0.95
CA ILE A 187 -8.98 -12.01 0.04
C ILE A 187 -8.46 -11.79 -1.39
N GLN A 188 -7.37 -11.03 -1.55
CA GLN A 188 -6.77 -10.77 -2.86
C GLN A 188 -6.19 -12.06 -3.49
N SER A 189 -5.65 -12.98 -2.68
CA SER A 189 -5.16 -14.28 -3.15
C SER A 189 -6.27 -15.20 -3.68
N LEU A 190 -7.48 -15.07 -3.13
CA LEU A 190 -8.65 -15.86 -3.50
C LEU A 190 -9.45 -15.21 -4.64
N LEU A 191 -9.32 -13.90 -4.82
CA LEU A 191 -10.08 -13.11 -5.77
C LEU A 191 -9.12 -12.46 -6.80
N PRO A 192 -8.66 -13.23 -7.82
CA PRO A 192 -7.72 -12.75 -8.84
C PRO A 192 -8.25 -11.57 -9.66
N MET A 193 -9.56 -11.32 -9.62
CA MET A 193 -10.21 -10.17 -10.25
C MET A 193 -9.64 -8.82 -9.80
N PHE A 194 -8.96 -8.73 -8.65
CA PHE A 194 -8.43 -7.47 -8.14
C PHE A 194 -7.12 -7.01 -8.78
N GLY A 195 -6.46 -7.81 -9.61
CA GLY A 195 -5.21 -7.31 -10.21
C GLY A 195 -4.05 -7.19 -9.19
N ARG A 196 -4.18 -7.81 -8.00
CA ARG A 196 -3.15 -7.89 -6.95
C ARG A 196 -2.86 -9.31 -6.47
N GLY A 197 -1.61 -9.53 -6.03
CA GLY A 197 -1.06 -10.83 -5.70
C GLY A 197 -0.55 -10.77 -4.28
N CYS A 198 -0.73 -11.86 -3.52
CA CYS A 198 -0.41 -11.85 -2.11
C CYS A 198 1.10 -11.80 -1.89
N ALA A 199 1.59 -10.84 -1.11
CA ALA A 199 3.00 -10.73 -0.76
C ALA A 199 3.17 -10.53 0.75
N THR A 200 3.99 -11.37 1.40
CA THR A 200 4.24 -11.23 2.84
C THR A 200 4.90 -9.90 3.22
N GLY A 201 5.62 -9.29 2.28
CA GLY A 201 6.19 -7.95 2.43
C GLY A 201 5.14 -6.88 2.72
N ASP A 202 3.97 -6.97 2.07
CA ASP A 202 2.90 -5.98 2.25
C ASP A 202 2.29 -6.06 3.66
N VAL A 203 2.18 -7.28 4.21
CA VAL A 203 1.79 -7.47 5.62
C VAL A 203 2.76 -6.79 6.57
N VAL A 204 4.06 -6.96 6.34
CA VAL A 204 5.11 -6.36 7.18
C VAL A 204 5.04 -4.84 7.10
N ASP A 205 4.89 -4.27 5.91
CA ASP A 205 4.85 -2.81 5.70
C ASP A 205 3.60 -2.18 6.34
N ASN A 206 2.43 -2.82 6.20
CA ASN A 206 1.19 -2.39 6.84
C ASN A 206 1.29 -2.43 8.37
N VAL A 207 1.82 -3.52 8.93
CA VAL A 207 2.03 -3.67 10.38
C VAL A 207 3.06 -2.65 10.90
N LEU A 208 4.10 -2.35 10.11
CA LEU A 208 5.08 -1.32 10.43
C LEU A 208 4.41 0.07 10.51
N GLY A 209 3.61 0.44 9.51
CA GLY A 209 2.81 1.68 9.52
C GLY A 209 1.88 1.78 10.73
N LEU A 210 1.16 0.69 11.03
CA LEU A 210 0.29 0.58 12.20
C LEU A 210 1.08 0.79 13.51
N GLY A 211 2.24 0.15 13.64
CA GLY A 211 3.11 0.24 14.82
C GLY A 211 3.69 1.64 15.03
N ILE A 212 4.17 2.28 13.96
CA ILE A 212 4.68 3.66 13.99
C ILE A 212 3.55 4.61 14.41
N GLY A 213 2.40 4.54 13.73
CA GLY A 213 1.24 5.36 14.05
C GLY A 213 0.80 5.18 15.51
N PHE A 214 0.66 3.93 15.97
CA PHE A 214 0.26 3.62 17.34
C PHE A 214 1.22 4.19 18.38
N THR A 215 2.53 4.06 18.16
CA THR A 215 3.55 4.60 19.05
C THR A 215 3.44 6.12 19.16
N LEU A 216 3.28 6.82 18.03
CA LEU A 216 3.08 8.27 18.01
C LEU A 216 1.78 8.68 18.72
N GLY A 217 0.68 7.98 18.45
CA GLY A 217 -0.63 8.26 19.07
C GLY A 217 -0.61 8.05 20.57
N ALA A 218 0.03 6.98 21.03
CA ALA A 218 0.20 6.69 22.45
C ALA A 218 1.07 7.75 23.14
N LEU A 219 2.17 8.18 22.50
CA LEU A 219 3.03 9.25 23.01
C LEU A 219 2.24 10.57 23.15
N LEU A 220 1.46 10.95 22.13
CA LEU A 220 0.59 12.13 22.17
C LEU A 220 -0.46 12.03 23.29
N SER A 221 -1.07 10.86 23.47
CA SER A 221 -2.04 10.61 24.55
C SER A 221 -1.41 10.81 25.94
N VAL A 222 -0.18 10.29 26.15
CA VAL A 222 0.57 10.49 27.41
C VAL A 222 0.92 11.96 27.63
N ILE A 223 1.39 12.67 26.60
CA ILE A 223 1.71 14.10 26.69
C ILE A 223 0.46 14.92 27.05
N ARG A 224 -0.68 14.64 26.43
CA ARG A 224 -1.97 15.30 26.73
C ARG A 224 -2.39 15.06 28.18
N ALA A 225 -2.36 13.81 28.65
CA ALA A 225 -2.72 13.46 30.01
C ALA A 225 -1.80 14.07 31.07
N ARG A 226 -0.52 14.32 30.76
CA ARG A 226 0.42 15.01 31.65
C ARG A 226 0.13 16.51 31.74
N ARG A 227 -0.24 17.15 30.63
CA ARG A 227 -0.58 18.59 30.62
C ARG A 227 -1.83 18.88 31.45
N THR A 228 -2.85 18.04 31.38
CA THR A 228 -4.10 18.23 32.14
C THR A 228 -3.95 18.03 33.65
N ARG A 229 -2.86 17.40 34.13
CA ARG A 229 -2.59 17.24 35.57
C ARG A 229 -1.79 18.39 36.20
N ARG A 230 -1.24 19.29 35.37
CA ARG A 230 -0.42 20.43 35.82
C ARG A 230 -1.22 21.73 35.99
N HIS A 231 -2.46 21.75 35.50
CA HIS A 231 -3.44 22.80 35.70
C HIS A 231 -4.46 22.33 36.72
#